data_AF-A0AAE1PL71-F1
#
_entry.id   AF-A0AAE1PL71-F1
#
_cell.length_a   1.000
_cell.length_b   1.000
_cell.length_c   1.000
_cell.angle_alpha   90.00
_cell.angle_beta   90.00
_cell.angle_gamma   90.00
#
_symmetry.space_group_name_H-M   'P 1'
#
loop_
_entity.id
_entity.type
_entity.pdbx_description
1 polymer ?
#
loop_
_entity_poly.entity_id
_entity_poly.type
_entity_poly.pdbx_seq_one_letter_code
_entity_poly.pdbx_strand_id
1 'polypeptide(L)'
;METVDVENTWSTLNISQTHITRYRAQYVRQQCQVLSLIQREGKGGDHMKLPISSVKSLGTKKILNVCVAPSRCQDSWRRLGRKAKSLISLKTSTQIPSVVSVQHPLARLASCYRSKYMNGRPISEFASLQKATKKWLETWRAFWLPALISNNKIDYAPFNSSLQQLHKNQTKPSHTILVNMVTEAYRDQETDILGRHGTKNFTFEEFLHHVLWTHDFGFQDPHWISVYDLCEPCARRYDHVVHMEAAREEVRDLLHLVHSPSPVDVTLHPIKLPDFHMYLSLPKLLLDKIIQLYWLDFHLFGYSEQFISESGRRVE
;
A
#
# COMPACT_ATOMS: atom_id res chain seq x y z
N MET A 1 16.39 -2.60 26.07
CA MET A 1 17.05 -3.42 25.03
C MET A 1 17.18 -2.50 23.83
N GLU A 2 18.37 -1.97 23.59
CA GLU A 2 18.63 -0.96 22.56
C GLU A 2 18.33 -1.52 21.17
N THR A 3 17.46 -0.85 20.43
CA THR A 3 17.29 -1.09 19.00
C THR A 3 18.52 -0.52 18.30
N VAL A 4 19.41 -1.40 17.85
CA VAL A 4 20.45 -0.99 16.91
C VAL A 4 19.75 -0.50 15.65
N ASP A 5 20.02 0.73 15.24
CA ASP A 5 19.56 1.29 13.98
C ASP A 5 20.29 0.56 12.84
N VAL A 6 19.71 -0.57 12.46
CA VAL A 6 20.28 -1.56 11.55
C VAL A 6 20.68 -0.88 10.23
N GLU A 7 19.90 0.10 9.73
CA GLU A 7 20.15 0.75 8.44
C GLU A 7 21.42 1.62 8.39
N ASN A 8 21.79 2.26 9.51
CA ASN A 8 23.01 3.08 9.57
C ASN A 8 24.30 2.25 9.72
N THR A 9 24.21 1.02 10.24
CA THR A 9 25.39 0.15 10.39
C THR A 9 25.84 -0.53 9.09
N TRP A 10 24.93 -0.79 8.14
CA TRP A 10 25.28 -1.49 6.90
C TRP A 10 25.95 -0.59 5.85
N SER A 11 25.64 0.70 5.84
CA SER A 11 26.28 1.68 4.94
C SER A 11 27.77 1.87 5.25
N THR A 12 28.16 1.71 6.52
CA THR A 12 29.56 1.78 6.97
C THR A 12 30.39 0.52 6.68
N LEU A 13 29.76 -0.62 6.38
CA LEU A 13 30.44 -1.93 6.23
C LEU A 13 30.70 -2.36 4.77
N ASN A 14 30.42 -1.50 3.78
CA ASN A 14 30.58 -1.79 2.34
C ASN A 14 29.87 -3.10 1.89
N ILE A 15 28.69 -3.36 2.46
CA ILE A 15 27.90 -4.54 2.15
C ILE A 15 27.00 -4.24 0.95
N SER A 16 27.04 -5.09 -0.09
CA SER A 16 26.21 -4.92 -1.29
C SER A 16 24.72 -4.88 -0.92
N GLN A 17 23.95 -3.99 -1.57
CA GLN A 17 22.50 -3.87 -1.34
C GLN A 17 21.77 -5.18 -1.66
N THR A 18 22.32 -6.00 -2.55
CA THR A 18 21.84 -7.37 -2.82
C THR A 18 21.85 -8.23 -1.56
N HIS A 19 22.89 -8.13 -0.74
CA HIS A 19 23.00 -8.88 0.50
C HIS A 19 21.95 -8.39 1.51
N ILE A 20 21.78 -7.07 1.64
CA ILE A 20 20.78 -6.46 2.52
C ILE A 20 19.36 -6.93 2.16
N THR A 21 18.98 -6.82 0.88
CA THR A 21 17.63 -7.22 0.41
C THR A 21 17.37 -8.71 0.59
N ARG A 22 18.39 -9.57 0.42
CA ARG A 22 18.30 -11.02 0.67
C ARG A 22 18.21 -11.35 2.15
N TYR A 23 19.00 -10.67 2.99
CA TYR A 23 18.96 -10.81 4.44
C TYR A 23 17.56 -10.44 4.97
N ARG A 24 16.99 -9.33 4.51
CA ARG A 24 15.60 -8.95 4.86
C ARG A 24 14.59 -10.03 4.46
N ALA A 25 14.76 -10.68 3.29
CA ALA A 25 13.90 -11.79 2.90
C ALA A 25 14.03 -13.02 3.81
N GLN A 26 15.23 -13.31 4.32
CA GLN A 26 15.43 -14.37 5.32
C GLN A 26 14.81 -13.99 6.66
N TYR A 27 15.01 -12.75 7.11
CA TYR A 27 14.40 -12.21 8.32
C TYR A 27 12.86 -12.35 8.29
N VAL A 28 12.21 -11.93 7.19
CA VAL A 28 10.75 -12.09 7.01
C VAL A 28 10.33 -13.55 7.22
N ARG A 29 11.03 -14.51 6.59
CA ARG A 29 10.70 -15.95 6.73
C ARG A 29 10.85 -16.43 8.17
N GLN A 30 11.90 -15.99 8.87
CA GLN A 30 12.11 -16.32 10.27
C GLN A 30 10.99 -15.74 11.14
N GLN A 31 10.61 -14.48 10.94
CA GLN A 31 9.52 -13.87 11.71
C GLN A 31 8.17 -14.54 11.43
N CYS A 32 7.89 -14.93 10.19
CA CYS A 32 6.73 -15.74 9.86
C CYS A 32 6.68 -17.08 10.63
N GLN A 33 7.84 -17.71 10.88
CA GLN A 33 7.93 -18.92 11.71
C GLN A 33 7.69 -18.61 13.19
N VAL A 34 8.38 -17.60 13.73
CA VAL A 34 8.28 -17.19 15.14
C VAL A 34 6.84 -16.83 15.51
N LEU A 35 6.17 -16.09 14.64
CA LEU A 35 4.78 -15.68 14.83
C LEU A 35 3.75 -16.75 14.44
N SER A 36 4.19 -17.95 14.04
CA SER A 36 3.31 -19.03 13.58
C SER A 36 2.35 -18.62 12.46
N LEU A 37 2.78 -17.72 11.57
CA LEU A 37 2.00 -17.19 10.44
C LEU A 37 2.11 -18.05 9.18
N ILE A 38 2.91 -19.12 9.21
CA ILE A 38 3.02 -20.05 8.09
C ILE A 38 1.68 -20.78 7.94
N GLN A 39 0.94 -20.40 6.90
CA GLN A 39 -0.25 -21.12 6.50
C GLN A 39 0.17 -22.48 5.93
N ARG A 40 -0.31 -23.58 6.52
CA ARG A 40 -0.19 -24.91 5.91
C ARG A 40 -0.92 -24.86 4.57
N GLU A 41 -0.26 -25.29 3.48
CA GLU A 41 -0.92 -25.52 2.20
C GLU A 41 -2.20 -26.36 2.46
N GLY A 42 -3.37 -25.77 2.23
CA GLY A 42 -4.65 -26.48 2.32
C GLY A 42 -5.61 -26.10 3.46
N LYS A 43 -5.29 -25.20 4.39
CA LYS A 43 -6.30 -24.61 5.29
C LYS A 43 -6.28 -23.08 5.17
N GLY A 44 -7.24 -22.56 4.40
CA GLY A 44 -7.47 -21.13 4.29
C GLY A 44 -7.76 -20.56 5.65
N GLY A 45 -6.74 -19.98 6.28
CA GLY A 45 -6.93 -19.06 7.39
C GLY A 45 -7.78 -17.89 6.91
N ASP A 46 -8.48 -17.27 7.85
CA ASP A 46 -9.47 -16.24 7.60
C ASP A 46 -8.86 -14.89 7.18
N HIS A 47 -7.81 -14.92 6.35
CA HIS A 47 -7.20 -13.75 5.74
C HIS A 47 -7.61 -13.60 4.27
N MET A 48 -7.56 -12.36 3.81
CA MET A 48 -8.01 -11.85 2.52
C MET A 48 -7.40 -12.65 1.36
N LYS A 49 -8.14 -13.60 0.78
CA LYS A 49 -7.84 -14.08 -0.58
C LYS A 49 -8.25 -12.99 -1.56
N LEU A 50 -7.45 -11.92 -1.68
CA LEU A 50 -7.63 -11.02 -2.81
C LEU A 50 -7.50 -11.87 -4.08
N PRO A 51 -8.41 -11.71 -5.07
CA PRO A 51 -8.16 -12.31 -6.36
C PRO A 51 -6.79 -11.81 -6.83
N ILE A 52 -5.91 -12.78 -7.10
CA ILE A 52 -4.51 -12.64 -7.51
C ILE A 52 -4.34 -11.76 -8.78
N SER A 53 -5.44 -11.28 -9.37
CA SER A 53 -5.49 -10.32 -10.47
C SER A 53 -5.04 -8.89 -10.11
N SER A 54 -4.97 -8.52 -8.82
CA SER A 54 -4.48 -7.19 -8.38
C SER A 54 -2.97 -7.16 -8.08
N VAL A 55 -2.33 -8.32 -7.90
CA VAL A 55 -0.87 -8.50 -8.05
C VAL A 55 -0.58 -8.45 -9.55
N LYS A 56 -0.43 -7.23 -10.09
CA LYS A 56 0.02 -7.06 -11.46
C LYS A 56 1.47 -7.54 -11.53
N SER A 57 1.65 -8.83 -11.81
CA SER A 57 2.88 -9.35 -12.38
C SER A 57 3.09 -8.52 -13.65
N LEU A 58 4.01 -7.56 -13.56
CA LEU A 58 4.30 -6.64 -14.65
C LEU A 58 4.76 -7.49 -15.83
N GLY A 59 3.93 -7.51 -16.87
CA GLY A 59 4.07 -8.43 -18.00
C GLY A 59 5.40 -8.27 -18.73
N THR A 60 5.78 -9.39 -19.37
CA THR A 60 6.89 -9.60 -20.31
C THR A 60 8.19 -10.12 -19.67
N LYS A 61 8.70 -11.23 -20.23
CA LYS A 61 9.98 -11.95 -19.97
C LYS A 61 10.74 -11.39 -18.77
N LYS A 62 10.33 -11.84 -17.58
CA LYS A 62 10.52 -11.15 -16.30
C LYS A 62 12.01 -11.10 -15.92
N ILE A 63 12.55 -9.90 -15.73
CA ILE A 63 13.87 -9.72 -15.10
C ILE A 63 13.74 -9.92 -13.59
N LEU A 64 12.61 -9.52 -13.03
CA LEU A 64 12.23 -9.70 -11.62
C LEU A 64 10.73 -10.00 -11.55
N ASN A 65 10.32 -10.82 -10.59
CA ASN A 65 8.92 -11.04 -10.24
C ASN A 65 8.56 -10.22 -9.00
N VAL A 66 7.99 -9.02 -9.19
CA VAL A 66 7.81 -8.04 -8.11
C VAL A 66 6.36 -8.02 -7.61
N CYS A 67 6.15 -8.19 -6.30
CA CYS A 67 4.93 -7.77 -5.61
C CYS A 67 5.10 -6.35 -5.10
N VAL A 68 4.15 -5.47 -5.43
CA VAL A 68 4.20 -4.05 -5.07
C VAL A 68 2.79 -3.51 -4.88
N ALA A 69 2.59 -2.74 -3.81
CA ALA A 69 1.33 -2.03 -3.59
C ALA A 69 1.06 -1.01 -4.71
N PRO A 70 -0.19 -0.87 -5.19
CA PRO A 70 -0.59 0.23 -6.05
C PRO A 70 -0.33 1.56 -5.35
N SER A 71 0.73 2.25 -5.75
CA SER A 71 1.12 3.56 -5.26
C SER A 71 2.01 4.23 -6.31
N ARG A 72 2.60 5.40 -6.01
CA ARG A 72 3.65 6.00 -6.86
C ARG A 72 4.81 5.03 -7.12
N CYS A 73 5.05 4.06 -6.23
CA CYS A 73 6.04 2.99 -6.41
C CYS A 73 5.73 2.15 -7.65
N GLN A 74 4.46 1.77 -7.84
CA GLN A 74 4.07 0.91 -8.95
C GLN A 74 4.37 1.56 -10.31
N ASP A 75 4.12 2.87 -10.46
CA ASP A 75 4.44 3.59 -11.71
C ASP A 75 5.94 3.60 -12.01
N SER A 76 6.78 3.74 -10.98
CA SER A 76 8.23 3.66 -11.11
C SER A 76 8.69 2.27 -11.54
N TRP A 77 8.15 1.21 -10.93
CA TRP A 77 8.39 -0.18 -11.35
C TRP A 77 7.91 -0.46 -12.78
N ARG A 78 6.76 0.10 -13.20
CA ARG A 78 6.26 0.03 -14.59
C ARG A 78 7.20 0.69 -15.58
N ARG A 79 7.73 1.88 -15.25
CA ARG A 79 8.69 2.62 -16.08
C ARG A 79 10.00 1.85 -16.21
N LEU A 80 10.50 1.31 -15.10
CA LEU A 80 11.71 0.48 -15.09
C LEU A 80 11.54 -0.76 -15.97
N GLY A 81 10.43 -1.51 -15.81
CA GLY A 81 10.15 -2.68 -16.63
C GLY A 81 10.11 -2.36 -18.14
N ARG A 82 9.56 -1.21 -18.53
CA ARG A 82 9.57 -0.75 -19.94
C ARG A 82 10.97 -0.44 -20.45
N LYS A 83 11.80 0.28 -19.67
CA LYS A 83 13.20 0.59 -20.04
C LYS A 83 14.06 -0.67 -20.11
N ALA A 84 13.88 -1.59 -19.17
CA ALA A 84 14.67 -2.81 -19.14
C ALA A 84 14.34 -3.73 -20.34
N LYS A 85 13.08 -3.70 -20.83
CA LYS A 85 12.67 -4.42 -22.05
C LYS A 85 13.48 -4.02 -23.31
N SER A 86 13.91 -2.76 -23.43
CA SER A 86 14.71 -2.31 -24.57
C SER A 86 16.21 -2.63 -24.46
N LEU A 87 16.67 -3.11 -23.32
CA LEU A 87 18.09 -3.35 -23.03
C LEU A 87 18.51 -4.83 -23.17
N ILE A 88 17.57 -5.75 -23.45
CA ILE A 88 17.86 -7.19 -23.45
C ILE A 88 18.17 -7.70 -24.87
N SER A 89 19.45 -8.04 -25.10
CA SER A 89 19.82 -9.10 -26.05
C SER A 89 19.76 -10.45 -25.32
N LEU A 90 19.32 -11.49 -26.01
CA LEU A 90 18.86 -12.78 -25.47
C LEU A 90 19.97 -13.56 -24.74
N LYS A 91 20.10 -13.42 -23.41
CA LYS A 91 20.54 -14.50 -22.52
C LYS A 91 19.64 -14.54 -21.30
N THR A 92 18.63 -15.39 -21.36
CA THR A 92 17.69 -15.64 -20.28
C THR A 92 18.43 -16.28 -19.10
N SER A 93 18.56 -15.55 -17.99
CA SER A 93 18.79 -16.18 -16.69
C SER A 93 17.71 -17.24 -16.46
N THR A 94 18.10 -18.44 -16.02
CA THR A 94 17.18 -19.57 -15.78
C THR A 94 16.34 -19.40 -14.52
N GLN A 95 16.71 -18.46 -13.63
CA GLN A 95 15.95 -18.12 -12.43
C GLN A 95 15.72 -16.61 -12.36
N ILE A 96 14.45 -16.23 -12.21
CA ILE A 96 13.98 -14.85 -12.15
C ILE A 96 13.73 -14.53 -10.68
N PRO A 97 14.48 -13.61 -10.05
CA PRO A 97 14.32 -13.32 -8.63
C PRO A 97 12.92 -12.81 -8.29
N SER A 98 12.34 -13.38 -7.24
CA SER A 98 11.07 -12.93 -6.66
C SER A 98 11.34 -11.81 -5.64
N VAL A 99 10.68 -10.67 -5.79
CA VAL A 99 10.90 -9.46 -4.99
C VAL A 99 9.59 -9.01 -4.37
N VAL A 100 9.61 -8.69 -3.08
CA VAL A 100 8.53 -7.89 -2.46
C VAL A 100 9.05 -6.47 -2.24
N SER A 101 8.33 -5.49 -2.78
CA SER A 101 8.65 -4.08 -2.66
C SER A 101 7.76 -3.47 -1.58
N VAL A 102 8.39 -2.95 -0.53
CA VAL A 102 7.74 -2.46 0.68
C VAL A 102 8.08 -1.00 0.92
N GLN A 103 7.23 -0.33 1.68
CA GLN A 103 7.41 1.06 2.09
C GLN A 103 6.92 1.16 3.54
N HIS A 104 7.47 2.09 4.32
CA HIS A 104 7.00 2.36 5.66
C HIS A 104 5.46 2.55 5.68
N PRO A 105 4.69 1.84 6.54
CA PRO A 105 3.23 1.82 6.48
C PRO A 105 2.59 3.22 6.53
N LEU A 106 3.06 4.08 7.44
CA LEU A 106 2.59 5.47 7.54
C LEU A 106 2.95 6.33 6.33
N ALA A 107 4.10 6.07 5.70
CA ALA A 107 4.51 6.77 4.49
C ALA A 107 3.57 6.44 3.32
N ARG A 108 3.19 5.17 3.23
CA ARG A 108 2.24 4.66 2.23
C ARG A 108 0.87 5.31 2.41
N LEU A 109 0.33 5.34 3.63
CA LEU A 109 -0.94 6.00 3.92
C LEU A 109 -0.94 7.49 3.55
N ALA A 110 0.11 8.23 3.92
CA ALA A 110 0.25 9.64 3.55
C ALA A 110 0.31 9.82 2.01
N SER A 111 1.03 8.94 1.31
CA SER A 111 1.05 8.94 -0.16
C SER A 111 -0.32 8.64 -0.77
N CYS A 112 -1.07 7.68 -0.20
CA CYS A 112 -2.41 7.32 -0.63
C CYS A 112 -3.36 8.51 -0.48
N TYR A 113 -3.39 9.14 0.70
CA TYR A 113 -4.17 10.36 0.95
C TYR A 113 -3.87 11.46 -0.07
N ARG A 114 -2.59 11.79 -0.27
CA ARG A 114 -2.16 12.81 -1.25
C ARG A 114 -2.64 12.50 -2.67
N SER A 115 -2.66 11.22 -3.04
CA SER A 115 -2.99 10.80 -4.40
C SER A 115 -4.49 10.62 -4.67
N LYS A 116 -5.25 10.11 -3.69
CA LYS A 116 -6.68 9.76 -3.85
C LYS A 116 -7.62 10.84 -3.34
N TYR A 117 -7.18 11.58 -2.32
CA TYR A 117 -7.94 12.64 -1.66
C TYR A 117 -7.29 14.01 -1.86
N MET A 118 -6.40 14.15 -2.84
CA MET A 118 -5.79 15.42 -3.25
C MET A 118 -5.13 16.20 -2.11
N ASN A 119 -4.58 15.49 -1.13
CA ASN A 119 -4.02 16.08 0.08
C ASN A 119 -5.05 16.98 0.83
N GLY A 120 -6.32 16.62 0.74
CA GLY A 120 -7.47 17.25 1.38
C GLY A 120 -8.11 18.40 0.63
N ARG A 121 -7.62 18.74 -0.56
CA ARG A 121 -8.28 19.74 -1.41
C ARG A 121 -9.63 19.23 -1.91
N PRO A 122 -10.62 20.11 -2.13
CA PRO A 122 -11.92 19.73 -2.63
C PRO A 122 -11.84 19.00 -3.97
N ILE A 123 -12.65 17.96 -4.13
CA ILE A 123 -12.68 17.20 -5.39
C ILE A 123 -13.16 18.06 -6.57
N SER A 124 -13.93 19.13 -6.32
CA SER A 124 -14.34 20.09 -7.35
C SER A 124 -13.15 20.79 -8.02
N GLU A 125 -12.02 20.96 -7.32
CA GLU A 125 -10.79 21.51 -7.93
C GLU A 125 -10.27 20.58 -9.03
N PHE A 126 -10.49 19.26 -8.95
CA PHE A 126 -10.07 18.32 -9.99
C PHE A 126 -10.85 18.48 -11.29
N ALA A 127 -12.14 18.81 -11.21
CA ALA A 127 -12.98 19.06 -12.39
C ALA A 127 -12.48 20.26 -13.20
N SER A 128 -11.83 21.24 -12.54
CA SER A 128 -11.20 22.38 -13.20
C SER A 128 -9.83 22.06 -13.83
N LEU A 129 -9.15 21.00 -13.36
CA LEU A 129 -7.77 20.67 -13.71
C LEU A 129 -7.63 19.64 -14.84
N GLN A 130 -8.68 18.89 -15.17
CA GLN A 130 -8.66 17.94 -16.29
C GLN A 130 -9.96 18.05 -17.09
N LYS A 131 -9.85 18.32 -18.39
CA LYS A 131 -10.93 18.27 -19.40
C LYS A 131 -11.55 16.86 -19.58
N ALA A 132 -11.62 16.04 -18.52
CA ALA A 132 -12.07 14.65 -18.54
C ALA A 132 -13.00 14.37 -17.36
N THR A 133 -14.28 14.71 -17.54
CA THR A 133 -15.39 14.45 -16.59
C THR A 133 -15.44 12.99 -16.10
N LYS A 134 -15.07 12.03 -16.96
CA LYS A 134 -15.13 10.59 -16.66
C LYS A 134 -14.17 10.15 -15.55
N LYS A 135 -12.88 10.51 -15.63
CA LYS A 135 -11.86 10.08 -14.65
C LYS A 135 -12.09 10.68 -13.26
N TRP A 136 -12.58 11.92 -13.26
CA TRP A 136 -12.98 12.60 -12.04
C TRP A 136 -14.14 11.86 -11.35
N LEU A 137 -15.21 11.54 -12.08
CA LEU A 137 -16.37 10.85 -11.53
C LEU A 137 -16.02 9.43 -11.04
N GLU A 138 -15.14 8.72 -11.76
CA GLU A 138 -14.59 7.44 -11.30
C GLU A 138 -13.85 7.59 -9.96
N THR A 139 -13.07 8.67 -9.77
CA THR A 139 -12.37 8.96 -8.51
C THR A 139 -13.35 9.30 -7.39
N TRP A 140 -14.39 10.07 -7.70
CA TRP A 140 -15.46 10.40 -6.77
C TRP A 140 -16.14 9.14 -6.23
N ARG A 141 -16.64 8.29 -7.13
CA ARG A 141 -17.33 7.05 -6.79
C ARG A 141 -16.43 6.05 -6.09
N ALA A 142 -15.17 5.94 -6.52
CA ALA A 142 -14.25 4.96 -5.97
C ALA A 142 -13.73 5.32 -4.58
N PHE A 143 -13.52 6.60 -4.27
CA PHE A 143 -12.80 7.00 -3.06
C PHE A 143 -13.60 7.97 -2.19
N TRP A 144 -14.17 9.02 -2.77
CA TRP A 144 -14.79 10.08 -1.99
C TRP A 144 -16.16 9.70 -1.45
N LEU A 145 -17.03 9.14 -2.29
CA LEU A 145 -18.39 8.79 -1.88
C LEU A 145 -18.40 7.74 -0.75
N PRO A 146 -17.64 6.63 -0.81
CA PRO A 146 -17.53 5.70 0.32
C PRO A 146 -16.94 6.35 1.58
N ALA A 147 -16.02 7.29 1.43
CA ALA A 147 -15.41 7.98 2.55
C ALA A 147 -16.35 8.98 3.24
N LEU A 148 -17.33 9.54 2.53
CA LEU A 148 -18.41 10.32 3.15
C LEU A 148 -19.28 9.44 4.06
N ILE A 149 -19.57 8.20 3.63
CA ILE A 149 -20.34 7.23 4.42
C ILE A 149 -19.57 6.85 5.69
N SER A 150 -18.31 6.43 5.55
CA SER A 150 -17.51 5.97 6.70
C SER A 150 -17.27 7.05 7.75
N ASN A 151 -17.42 8.33 7.37
CA ASN A 151 -17.30 9.48 8.26
C ASN A 151 -18.66 10.08 8.67
N ASN A 152 -19.77 9.35 8.46
CA ASN A 152 -21.13 9.77 8.81
C ASN A 152 -21.55 11.13 8.21
N LYS A 153 -20.98 11.52 7.07
CA LYS A 153 -21.33 12.76 6.36
C LYS A 153 -22.55 12.60 5.46
N ILE A 154 -22.88 11.36 5.09
CA ILE A 154 -24.11 10.98 4.42
C ILE A 154 -24.72 9.77 5.14
N ASP A 155 -26.05 9.66 5.12
CA ASP A 155 -26.78 8.61 5.82
C ASP A 155 -26.44 7.24 5.24
N TYR A 156 -26.02 6.30 6.09
CA TYR A 156 -25.63 4.94 5.72
C TYR A 156 -26.82 4.00 5.45
N ALA A 157 -28.06 4.42 5.79
CA ALA A 157 -29.26 3.60 5.68
C ALA A 157 -29.51 2.98 4.29
N PRO A 158 -29.30 3.68 3.15
CA PRO A 158 -29.50 3.12 1.81
C PRO A 158 -28.65 1.87 1.51
N PHE A 159 -27.60 1.63 2.30
CA PHE A 159 -26.60 0.59 2.05
C PHE A 159 -26.50 -0.45 3.18
N ASN A 160 -27.19 -0.25 4.31
CA ASN A 160 -27.08 -1.09 5.51
C ASN A 160 -27.49 -2.56 5.27
N SER A 161 -28.60 -2.80 4.59
CA SER A 161 -29.10 -4.16 4.31
C SER A 161 -28.12 -4.98 3.47
N SER A 162 -27.48 -4.36 2.48
CA SER A 162 -26.51 -5.01 1.60
C SER A 162 -25.20 -5.31 2.32
N LEU A 163 -24.75 -4.42 3.22
CA LEU A 163 -23.61 -4.67 4.12
C LEU A 163 -23.86 -5.87 5.03
N GLN A 164 -25.03 -5.92 5.67
CA GLN A 164 -25.39 -7.01 6.57
C GLN A 164 -25.45 -8.37 5.86
N GLN A 165 -25.93 -8.41 4.61
CA GLN A 165 -25.95 -9.64 3.81
C GLN A 165 -24.55 -10.13 3.46
N LEU A 166 -23.62 -9.22 3.12
CA LEU A 166 -22.23 -9.60 2.85
C LEU A 166 -21.52 -10.16 4.09
N HIS A 167 -21.74 -9.55 5.26
CA HIS A 167 -21.23 -10.07 6.53
C HIS A 167 -21.78 -11.48 6.83
N LYS A 168 -23.08 -11.71 6.61
CA LYS A 168 -23.70 -13.03 6.84
C LYS A 168 -23.14 -14.11 5.93
N ASN A 169 -22.81 -13.76 4.69
CA ASN A 169 -22.32 -14.73 3.70
C ASN A 169 -20.84 -15.07 3.84
N GLN A 170 -20.12 -14.46 4.79
CA GLN A 170 -18.67 -14.63 5.02
C GLN A 170 -17.81 -14.44 3.75
N THR A 171 -18.35 -13.80 2.71
CA THR A 171 -17.62 -13.47 1.49
C THR A 171 -16.79 -12.24 1.75
N LYS A 172 -15.45 -12.37 1.75
CA LYS A 172 -14.55 -11.21 1.89
C LYS A 172 -14.65 -10.32 0.66
N PRO A 173 -15.28 -9.14 0.76
CA PRO A 173 -15.63 -8.37 -0.41
C PRO A 173 -14.48 -7.44 -0.81
N SER A 174 -14.12 -7.40 -2.09
CA SER A 174 -13.10 -6.44 -2.56
C SER A 174 -13.60 -5.00 -2.52
N HIS A 175 -12.68 -4.02 -2.52
CA HIS A 175 -13.03 -2.61 -2.69
C HIS A 175 -13.93 -2.34 -3.92
N THR A 176 -13.75 -3.08 -5.02
CA THR A 176 -14.64 -2.98 -6.20
C THR A 176 -16.10 -3.27 -5.87
N ILE A 177 -16.36 -4.22 -4.96
CA ILE A 177 -17.72 -4.54 -4.51
C ILE A 177 -18.30 -3.36 -3.73
N LEU A 178 -17.53 -2.75 -2.81
CA LEU A 178 -17.94 -1.53 -2.11
C LEU A 178 -18.34 -0.43 -3.09
N VAL A 179 -17.47 -0.14 -4.07
CA VAL A 179 -17.71 0.91 -5.07
C VAL A 179 -19.00 0.64 -5.86
N ASN A 180 -19.20 -0.60 -6.32
CA ASN A 180 -20.42 -0.95 -7.06
C ASN A 180 -21.67 -0.77 -6.21
N MET A 181 -21.64 -1.24 -4.96
CA MET A 181 -22.82 -1.15 -4.10
C MET A 181 -23.15 0.29 -3.69
N VAL A 182 -22.14 1.09 -3.33
CA VAL A 182 -22.31 2.49 -2.99
C VAL A 182 -22.77 3.29 -4.21
N THR A 183 -22.19 3.04 -5.38
CA THR A 183 -22.63 3.71 -6.62
C THR A 183 -24.09 3.38 -6.93
N GLU A 184 -24.53 2.14 -6.70
CA GLU A 184 -25.93 1.76 -6.90
C GLU A 184 -26.86 2.44 -5.88
N ALA A 185 -26.52 2.35 -4.59
CA ALA A 185 -27.37 2.83 -3.50
C ALA A 185 -27.61 4.34 -3.53
N TYR A 186 -26.68 5.13 -4.07
CA TYR A 186 -26.76 6.60 -4.12
C TYR A 186 -26.89 7.15 -5.54
N ARG A 187 -27.19 6.31 -6.54
CA ARG A 187 -27.25 6.73 -7.95
C ARG A 187 -28.14 7.96 -8.16
N ASP A 188 -29.33 7.96 -7.57
CA ASP A 188 -30.31 9.04 -7.76
C ASP A 188 -29.99 10.32 -6.95
N GLN A 189 -29.16 10.18 -5.91
CA GLN A 189 -28.76 11.28 -5.02
C GLN A 189 -27.36 11.83 -5.33
N GLU A 190 -26.64 11.23 -6.28
CA GLU A 190 -25.22 11.54 -6.52
C GLU A 190 -24.99 13.03 -6.81
N THR A 191 -25.84 13.64 -7.64
CA THR A 191 -25.75 15.07 -7.99
C THR A 191 -25.96 15.97 -6.78
N ASP A 192 -26.92 15.66 -5.91
CA ASP A 192 -27.18 16.42 -4.68
C ASP A 192 -26.02 16.28 -3.68
N ILE A 193 -25.56 15.06 -3.43
CA ILE A 193 -24.43 14.79 -2.54
C ILE A 193 -23.18 15.52 -3.05
N LEU A 194 -22.94 15.47 -4.36
CA LEU A 194 -21.85 16.19 -4.97
C LEU A 194 -21.98 17.71 -4.77
N GLY A 195 -23.17 18.28 -4.93
CA GLY A 195 -23.41 19.69 -4.65
C GLY A 195 -23.12 20.07 -3.21
N ARG A 196 -23.45 19.20 -2.24
CA ARG A 196 -23.27 19.44 -0.80
C ARG A 196 -21.85 19.20 -0.28
N HIS A 197 -21.08 18.33 -0.95
CA HIS A 197 -19.79 17.85 -0.43
C HIS A 197 -18.61 18.01 -1.40
N GLY A 198 -18.83 18.21 -2.69
CA GLY A 198 -17.78 18.26 -3.71
C GLY A 198 -16.79 19.43 -3.52
N THR A 199 -17.22 20.51 -2.87
CA THR A 199 -16.41 21.70 -2.57
C THR A 199 -15.79 21.68 -1.17
N LYS A 200 -16.02 20.62 -0.39
CA LYS A 200 -15.51 20.51 0.98
C LYS A 200 -14.16 19.80 1.01
N ASN A 201 -13.31 20.22 1.96
CA ASN A 201 -12.06 19.53 2.24
C ASN A 201 -12.34 18.16 2.88
N PHE A 202 -11.43 17.23 2.63
CA PHE A 202 -11.45 15.89 3.23
C PHE A 202 -10.17 15.69 4.03
N THR A 203 -10.26 15.53 5.35
CA THR A 203 -9.07 15.58 6.21
C THR A 203 -8.28 14.27 6.21
N PHE A 204 -7.04 14.33 6.70
CA PHE A 204 -6.23 13.12 6.86
C PHE A 204 -6.81 12.19 7.94
N GLU A 205 -7.40 12.74 9.00
CA GLU A 205 -8.13 11.98 10.02
C GLU A 205 -9.32 11.23 9.43
N GLU A 206 -10.13 11.89 8.59
CA GLU A 206 -11.26 11.26 7.90
C GLU A 206 -10.83 10.14 6.96
N PHE A 207 -9.67 10.29 6.33
CA PHE A 207 -9.05 9.23 5.54
C PHE A 207 -8.69 8.02 6.41
N LEU A 208 -8.08 8.22 7.57
CA LEU A 208 -7.70 7.12 8.47
C LEU A 208 -8.92 6.41 9.06
N HIS A 209 -9.98 7.15 9.40
CA HIS A 209 -11.26 6.55 9.75
C HIS A 209 -11.83 5.69 8.61
N HIS A 210 -11.73 6.16 7.37
CA HIS A 210 -12.13 5.38 6.20
C HIS A 210 -11.28 4.11 6.01
N VAL A 211 -9.97 4.18 6.25
CA VAL A 211 -9.07 3.01 6.21
C VAL A 211 -9.50 1.96 7.24
N LEU A 212 -9.75 2.35 8.49
CA LEU A 212 -10.24 1.45 9.53
C LEU A 212 -11.61 0.87 9.19
N TRP A 213 -12.53 1.72 8.74
CA TRP A 213 -13.88 1.29 8.34
C TRP A 213 -13.81 0.26 7.21
N THR A 214 -13.04 0.50 6.16
CA THR A 214 -12.89 -0.49 5.07
C THR A 214 -12.21 -1.78 5.53
N HIS A 215 -11.31 -1.73 6.53
CA HIS A 215 -10.76 -2.93 7.15
C HIS A 215 -11.81 -3.74 7.89
N ASP A 216 -12.59 -3.10 8.77
CA ASP A 216 -13.53 -3.79 9.65
C ASP A 216 -14.64 -4.52 8.86
N PHE A 217 -14.98 -3.99 7.68
CA PHE A 217 -15.95 -4.59 6.76
C PHE A 217 -15.29 -5.43 5.63
N GLY A 218 -13.96 -5.54 5.60
CA GLY A 218 -13.21 -6.33 4.62
C GLY A 218 -13.07 -5.70 3.22
N PHE A 219 -13.56 -4.48 2.99
CA PHE A 219 -13.51 -3.75 1.71
C PHE A 219 -12.21 -2.99 1.42
N GLN A 220 -11.09 -3.38 2.03
CA GLN A 220 -9.84 -2.60 1.91
C GLN A 220 -9.44 -2.43 0.45
N ASP A 221 -9.02 -1.21 0.10
CA ASP A 221 -8.49 -0.93 -1.21
C ASP A 221 -7.02 -1.39 -1.30
N PRO A 222 -6.58 -1.98 -2.42
CA PRO A 222 -5.19 -2.40 -2.63
C PRO A 222 -4.13 -1.31 -2.36
N HIS A 223 -4.46 -0.03 -2.48
CA HIS A 223 -3.55 1.08 -2.20
C HIS A 223 -3.21 1.19 -0.70
N TRP A 224 -4.10 0.77 0.20
CA TRP A 224 -3.88 0.87 1.66
C TRP A 224 -4.11 -0.43 2.44
N ILE A 225 -4.50 -1.56 1.84
CA ILE A 225 -4.43 -2.86 2.52
C ILE A 225 -2.98 -3.17 2.97
N SER A 226 -2.77 -3.87 4.09
CA SER A 226 -1.42 -4.24 4.56
C SER A 226 -0.61 -4.95 3.46
N VAL A 227 0.71 -4.78 3.44
CA VAL A 227 1.57 -5.53 2.53
C VAL A 227 1.55 -7.02 2.87
N TYR A 228 1.43 -7.35 4.17
CA TYR A 228 1.20 -8.71 4.62
C TYR A 228 0.01 -9.36 3.91
N ASP A 229 -1.16 -8.71 3.89
CA ASP A 229 -2.35 -9.26 3.23
C ASP A 229 -2.25 -9.20 1.70
N LEU A 230 -1.61 -8.15 1.15
CA LEU A 230 -1.51 -7.96 -0.31
C LEU A 230 -0.55 -8.96 -0.97
N CYS A 231 0.61 -9.15 -0.36
CA CYS A 231 1.73 -9.91 -0.93
C CYS A 231 1.92 -11.27 -0.26
N GLU A 232 1.25 -11.54 0.86
CA GLU A 232 1.28 -12.83 1.58
C GLU A 232 2.72 -13.34 1.80
N PRO A 233 3.62 -12.54 2.42
CA PRO A 233 5.05 -12.84 2.51
C PRO A 233 5.37 -14.12 3.31
N CYS A 234 4.44 -14.59 4.14
CA CYS A 234 4.57 -15.85 4.87
C CYS A 234 4.09 -17.07 4.08
N ALA A 235 3.29 -16.88 3.03
CA ALA A 235 2.83 -17.95 2.13
C ALA A 235 3.66 -18.02 0.83
N ARG A 236 4.34 -16.92 0.46
CA ARG A 236 5.13 -16.81 -0.78
C ARG A 236 6.62 -16.68 -0.49
N ARG A 237 7.43 -17.40 -1.24
CA ARG A 237 8.90 -17.31 -1.13
C ARG A 237 9.43 -16.15 -1.99
N TYR A 238 9.77 -15.04 -1.33
CA TYR A 238 10.51 -13.93 -1.94
C TYR A 238 12.02 -14.13 -1.76
N ASP A 239 12.81 -13.85 -2.79
CA ASP A 239 14.27 -13.89 -2.75
C ASP A 239 14.86 -12.60 -2.19
N HIS A 240 14.15 -11.48 -2.37
CA HIS A 240 14.57 -10.15 -1.96
C HIS A 240 13.38 -9.34 -1.41
N VAL A 241 13.64 -8.53 -0.37
CA VAL A 241 12.75 -7.49 0.14
C VAL A 241 13.40 -6.15 -0.17
N VAL A 242 12.72 -5.31 -0.95
CA VAL A 242 13.20 -3.98 -1.35
C VAL A 242 12.44 -2.91 -0.59
N HIS A 243 13.14 -2.02 0.09
CA HIS A 243 12.57 -0.85 0.76
C HIS A 243 12.52 0.32 -0.23
N MET A 244 11.36 0.95 -0.37
CA MET A 244 11.15 2.04 -1.32
C MET A 244 11.92 3.31 -0.94
N GLU A 245 12.36 3.41 0.30
CA GLU A 245 13.26 4.40 0.88
C GLU A 245 14.68 4.29 0.30
N ALA A 246 15.09 3.11 -0.18
CA ALA A 246 16.40 2.83 -0.79
C ALA A 246 16.30 2.16 -2.17
N ALA A 247 15.12 2.26 -2.81
CA ALA A 247 14.82 1.48 -4.01
C ALA A 247 15.72 1.79 -5.21
N ARG A 248 16.34 2.97 -5.28
CA ARG A 248 17.23 3.30 -6.40
C ARG A 248 18.49 2.43 -6.36
N GLU A 249 19.13 2.38 -5.19
CA GLU A 249 20.36 1.65 -4.95
C GLU A 249 20.09 0.14 -4.94
N GLU A 250 19.05 -0.28 -4.22
CA GLU A 250 18.70 -1.70 -4.09
C GLU A 250 18.33 -2.34 -5.42
N VAL A 251 17.51 -1.67 -6.24
CA VAL A 251 17.07 -2.24 -7.52
C VAL A 251 18.17 -2.19 -8.57
N ARG A 252 19.04 -1.18 -8.53
CA ARG A 252 20.22 -1.14 -9.40
C ARG A 252 21.10 -2.38 -9.17
N ASP A 253 21.43 -2.66 -7.91
CA ASP A 253 22.25 -3.81 -7.54
C ASP A 253 21.57 -5.14 -7.92
N LEU A 254 20.25 -5.27 -7.71
CA LEU A 254 19.49 -6.45 -8.15
C LEU A 254 19.51 -6.66 -9.66
N LEU A 255 19.39 -5.58 -10.44
CA LEU A 255 19.45 -5.66 -11.90
C LEU A 255 20.83 -6.09 -12.40
N HIS A 256 21.91 -5.68 -11.72
CA HIS A 256 23.28 -6.13 -12.03
C HIS A 256 23.47 -7.64 -11.82
N LEU A 257 22.76 -8.27 -10.89
CA LEU A 257 22.81 -9.73 -10.71
C LEU A 257 22.17 -10.50 -11.85
N VAL A 258 21.08 -9.96 -12.42
CA VAL A 258 20.30 -10.65 -13.46
C VAL A 258 20.84 -10.30 -14.86
N HIS A 259 21.53 -9.17 -15.03
CA HIS A 259 22.11 -8.73 -16.30
C HIS A 259 23.44 -7.95 -16.12
N SER A 260 24.43 -8.25 -16.96
CA SER A 260 25.71 -7.53 -17.13
C SER A 260 25.87 -7.26 -18.63
N PRO A 261 26.17 -6.03 -19.13
CA PRO A 261 27.17 -5.09 -18.59
C PRO A 261 26.79 -3.58 -18.64
N SER A 262 25.57 -3.20 -19.05
CA SER A 262 25.21 -1.79 -19.27
C SER A 262 24.48 -1.21 -18.06
N PRO A 263 24.83 0.00 -17.58
CA PRO A 263 24.14 0.62 -16.45
C PRO A 263 22.67 0.84 -16.80
N VAL A 264 21.77 0.13 -16.12
CA VAL A 264 20.33 0.40 -16.22
C VAL A 264 20.05 1.67 -15.43
N ASP A 265 19.58 2.72 -16.11
CA ASP A 265 19.11 3.93 -15.45
C ASP A 265 17.85 3.64 -14.61
N VAL A 266 18.06 3.45 -13.31
CA VAL A 266 17.01 3.21 -12.33
C VAL A 266 16.31 4.53 -12.01
N THR A 267 15.13 4.72 -12.60
CA THR A 267 14.27 5.91 -12.37
C THR A 267 13.36 5.76 -11.13
N LEU A 268 13.68 4.83 -10.23
CA LEU A 268 13.04 4.72 -8.92
C LEU A 268 13.51 5.90 -8.06
N HIS A 269 12.56 6.70 -7.61
CA HIS A 269 12.84 7.79 -6.69
C HIS A 269 12.64 7.26 -5.27
N PRO A 270 13.68 7.32 -4.41
CA PRO A 270 13.55 7.04 -2.99
C PRO A 270 12.35 7.77 -2.40
N ILE A 271 11.50 7.05 -1.69
CA ILE A 271 10.42 7.72 -0.98
C ILE A 271 11.02 8.30 0.30
N LYS A 272 10.97 9.62 0.41
CA LYS A 272 11.26 10.29 1.69
C LYS A 272 10.26 9.79 2.71
N LEU A 273 10.74 9.53 3.93
CA LEU A 273 9.85 9.36 5.08
C LEU A 273 8.81 10.48 5.09
N PRO A 274 7.56 10.16 5.45
CA PRO A 274 6.49 11.12 5.34
C PRO A 274 6.82 12.31 6.22
N ASP A 275 6.39 13.48 5.77
CA ASP A 275 6.15 14.57 6.70
C ASP A 275 5.13 14.07 7.75
N PHE A 276 5.64 13.75 8.94
CA PHE A 276 4.87 13.21 10.05
C PHE A 276 3.97 14.27 10.70
N HIS A 277 4.04 15.54 10.30
CA HIS A 277 3.19 16.60 10.85
C HIS A 277 1.70 16.25 10.79
N MET A 278 1.24 15.54 9.74
CA MET A 278 -0.16 15.10 9.65
C MET A 278 -0.56 14.05 10.69
N TYR A 279 0.41 13.29 11.22
CA TYR A 279 0.18 12.29 12.26
C TYR A 279 0.25 12.89 13.67
N LEU A 280 1.05 13.94 13.87
CA LEU A 280 1.21 14.61 15.17
C LEU A 280 -0.09 15.25 15.67
N SER A 281 -0.99 15.64 14.77
CA SER A 281 -2.27 16.26 15.13
C SER A 281 -3.41 15.26 15.35
N LEU A 282 -3.18 13.95 15.20
CA LEU A 282 -4.23 12.94 15.29
C LEU A 282 -4.55 12.57 16.75
N PRO A 283 -5.80 12.20 17.04
CA PRO A 283 -6.14 11.55 18.31
C PRO A 283 -5.29 10.28 18.51
N LYS A 284 -4.66 10.14 19.69
CA LYS A 284 -3.80 8.99 20.00
C LYS A 284 -4.47 7.65 19.73
N LEU A 285 -5.73 7.50 20.13
CA LEU A 285 -6.49 6.27 19.93
C LEU A 285 -6.66 5.91 18.44
N LEU A 286 -6.84 6.90 17.57
CA LEU A 286 -6.91 6.66 16.13
C LEU A 286 -5.56 6.18 15.59
N LEU A 287 -4.47 6.84 15.99
CA LEU A 287 -3.13 6.45 15.58
C LEU A 287 -2.76 5.03 16.07
N ASP A 288 -3.06 4.71 17.33
CA ASP A 288 -2.84 3.38 17.90
C ASP A 288 -3.58 2.29 17.09
N LYS A 289 -4.84 2.54 16.71
CA LYS A 289 -5.60 1.60 15.86
C LYS A 289 -4.97 1.42 14.48
N ILE A 290 -4.46 2.50 13.88
CA ILE A 290 -3.77 2.43 12.59
C ILE A 290 -2.46 1.64 12.73
N ILE A 291 -1.66 1.87 13.78
CA ILE A 291 -0.43 1.11 14.02
C ILE A 291 -0.77 -0.37 14.19
N GLN A 292 -1.78 -0.69 15.00
CA GLN A 292 -2.23 -2.06 15.21
C GLN A 292 -2.67 -2.75 13.91
N LEU A 293 -3.38 -2.03 13.04
CA LEU A 293 -3.78 -2.54 11.72
C LEU A 293 -2.58 -2.93 10.84
N TYR A 294 -1.47 -2.18 10.92
CA TYR A 294 -0.26 -2.45 10.12
C TYR A 294 0.87 -3.11 10.90
N TRP A 295 0.61 -3.62 12.11
CA TRP A 295 1.62 -4.22 12.99
C TRP A 295 2.50 -5.26 12.26
N LEU A 296 1.88 -6.13 11.45
CA LEU A 296 2.63 -7.14 10.69
C LEU A 296 3.55 -6.53 9.64
N ASP A 297 3.16 -5.41 9.01
CA ASP A 297 4.05 -4.72 8.08
C ASP A 297 5.25 -4.10 8.81
N PHE A 298 5.04 -3.52 9.99
CA PHE A 298 6.14 -3.00 10.82
C PHE A 298 7.10 -4.13 11.21
N HIS A 299 6.55 -5.19 11.79
CA HIS A 299 7.32 -6.27 12.37
C HIS A 299 8.07 -7.11 11.33
N LEU A 300 7.39 -7.54 10.26
CA LEU A 300 7.98 -8.41 9.25
C LEU A 300 9.02 -7.69 8.39
N PHE A 301 8.83 -6.40 8.11
CA PHE A 301 9.74 -5.63 7.26
C PHE A 301 10.72 -4.76 8.04
N GLY A 302 10.75 -4.86 9.37
CA GLY A 302 11.75 -4.20 10.21
C GLY A 302 11.62 -2.68 10.23
N TYR A 303 10.40 -2.14 10.11
CA TYR A 303 10.16 -0.71 10.30
C TYR A 303 10.01 -0.39 11.79
N SER A 304 10.67 0.68 12.22
CA SER A 304 10.56 1.16 13.60
C SER A 304 9.25 1.90 13.86
N GLU A 305 8.64 1.62 15.00
CA GLU A 305 7.51 2.39 15.55
C GLU A 305 7.98 3.62 16.37
N GLN A 306 9.30 3.77 16.60
CA GLN A 306 9.86 4.67 17.63
C GLN A 306 9.51 6.14 17.46
N PHE A 307 9.27 6.62 16.23
CA PHE A 307 8.89 8.00 15.96
C PHE A 307 7.57 8.41 16.64
N ILE A 308 6.72 7.45 17.04
CA ILE A 308 5.47 7.69 17.77
C ILE A 308 5.72 7.96 19.26
N SER A 309 6.74 7.32 19.86
CA SER A 309 7.04 7.43 21.29
C SER A 309 7.55 8.83 21.69
N GLU A 310 8.17 9.56 20.76
CA GLU A 310 8.63 10.93 20.97
C GLU A 310 7.50 11.96 20.84
N SER A 311 6.51 11.65 20.02
CA SER A 311 5.31 12.48 19.78
C SER A 311 4.37 12.48 20.99
N GLY A 312 4.32 11.37 21.74
CA GLY A 312 3.53 11.24 22.97
C GLY A 312 4.15 11.90 24.21
N ARG A 313 5.39 12.39 24.14
CA ARG A 313 6.10 13.06 25.26
C ARG A 313 6.02 14.60 25.23
N ARG A 314 5.27 15.20 24.29
CA ARG A 314 5.05 16.66 24.24
C ARG A 314 3.63 17.05 24.62
N VAL A 315 3.09 16.46 25.69
CA VAL A 315 2.02 17.07 26.49
C VAL A 315 2.19 16.58 27.94
N GLU A 316 3.13 17.17 28.66
CA GLU A 316 3.06 17.41 30.10
C GLU A 316 3.63 18.81 30.37
#